data_AF-A0A179SGC3-F1
#
_entry.id   AF-A0A179SGC3-F1
#
_cell.length_a   1.000
_cell.length_b   1.000
_cell.length_c   1.000
_cell.angle_alpha   90.00
_cell.angle_beta   90.00
_cell.angle_gamma   90.00
#
_symmetry.space_group_name_H-M   'P 1'
#
loop_
_entity.id
_entity.type
_entity.pdbx_description
1 polymer ?
#
loop_
_entity_poly.entity_id
_entity_poly.type
_entity_poly.pdbx_seq_one_letter_code
_entity_poly.pdbx_strand_id
1 'polypeptide(L)'
;MSKRPTLDSLSSRFARKDAPAEPAAAVPAPEPAAAEPEPAPVARAPKREQRVQILTRIDAPTRKRLKLIAVEQDRTIQEICEEAIRDFVTRHSR
;
A
#
# COMPACT_ATOMS: atom_id res chain seq x y z
N MET A 1 -15.05 -22.84 -22.45
CA MET A 1 -15.64 -22.70 -21.10
C MET A 1 -14.51 -22.46 -20.10
N SER A 2 -14.28 -21.20 -19.71
CA SER A 2 -13.22 -20.85 -18.74
C SER A 2 -13.60 -21.35 -17.35
N LYS A 3 -12.83 -22.31 -16.82
CA LYS A 3 -12.98 -22.84 -15.47
C LYS A 3 -12.67 -21.72 -14.48
N ARG A 4 -13.66 -21.34 -13.68
CA ARG A 4 -13.48 -20.35 -12.60
C ARG A 4 -12.44 -20.89 -11.62
N PRO A 5 -11.39 -20.12 -11.28
CA PRO A 5 -10.37 -20.57 -10.33
C PRO A 5 -11.01 -20.80 -8.96
N THR A 6 -10.77 -21.98 -8.40
CA THR A 6 -11.22 -22.36 -7.05
C THR A 6 -10.33 -21.70 -5.99
N LEU A 7 -10.84 -21.57 -4.77
CA LEU A 7 -10.13 -20.97 -3.63
C LEU A 7 -8.77 -21.63 -3.35
N ASP A 8 -8.63 -22.91 -3.69
CA ASP A 8 -7.39 -23.68 -3.63
C ASP A 8 -6.23 -23.02 -4.41
N SER A 9 -6.53 -22.40 -5.55
CA SER A 9 -5.54 -21.71 -6.38
C SER A 9 -4.95 -20.44 -5.77
N LEU A 10 -5.59 -19.88 -4.72
CA LEU A 10 -5.08 -18.72 -4.00
C LEU A 10 -4.05 -19.12 -2.95
N SER A 11 -4.29 -20.22 -2.21
CA SER A 11 -3.36 -20.73 -1.19
C SER A 11 -1.96 -21.00 -1.75
N SER A 12 -1.87 -21.54 -2.96
CA SER A 12 -0.59 -21.82 -3.65
C SER A 12 0.19 -20.57 -4.03
N ARG A 13 -0.47 -19.41 -4.22
CA ARG A 13 0.22 -18.13 -4.51
C ARG A 13 0.82 -17.51 -3.25
N PHE A 14 0.14 -17.63 -2.11
CA PHE A 14 0.65 -17.13 -0.84
C PHE A 14 1.86 -17.95 -0.37
N ALA A 15 1.85 -19.27 -0.58
CA ALA A 15 2.99 -20.13 -0.25
C ALA A 15 4.27 -19.81 -1.04
N ARG A 16 4.17 -19.29 -2.27
CA ARG A 16 5.34 -18.90 -3.09
C ARG A 16 6.00 -17.59 -2.65
N LYS A 17 5.33 -16.77 -1.86
CA LYS A 17 5.83 -15.44 -1.46
C LYS A 17 6.77 -15.49 -0.24
N ASP A 18 6.79 -16.61 0.48
CA ASP A 18 7.61 -16.82 1.69
C ASP A 18 8.90 -17.63 1.44
N ALA A 19 9.36 -17.73 0.19
CA ALA A 19 10.72 -18.22 -0.08
C ALA A 19 11.72 -17.06 -0.04
N PRO A 20 12.71 -17.05 0.86
CA PRO A 20 13.79 -16.07 0.85
C PRO A 20 14.63 -16.28 -0.43
N ALA A 21 14.74 -15.24 -1.24
CA ALA A 21 15.67 -15.23 -2.36
C ALA A 21 17.11 -15.11 -1.81
N GLU A 22 17.84 -16.22 -1.79
CA GLU A 22 19.30 -16.19 -1.68
C GLU A 22 19.89 -15.53 -2.95
N PRO A 23 20.94 -14.71 -2.81
CA PRO A 23 21.45 -13.86 -3.88
C PRO A 23 22.26 -14.68 -4.90
N ALA A 24 21.83 -14.64 -6.17
CA ALA A 24 22.59 -15.18 -7.27
C ALA A 24 23.92 -14.41 -7.42
N ALA A 25 24.99 -15.19 -7.47
CA ALA A 25 26.37 -14.78 -7.61
C ALA A 25 26.68 -14.02 -8.92
N ALA A 26 27.82 -13.33 -8.88
CA ALA A 26 28.53 -12.57 -9.92
C ALA A 26 28.56 -13.25 -11.32
N VAL A 27 28.79 -12.52 -12.41
CA VAL A 27 30.09 -12.12 -13.05
C VAL A 27 29.73 -11.42 -14.40
N PRO A 28 30.57 -10.65 -15.14
CA PRO A 28 31.63 -9.66 -14.84
C PRO A 28 31.37 -8.25 -15.47
N ALA A 29 32.25 -7.30 -15.19
CA ALA A 29 32.39 -6.00 -15.85
C ALA A 29 32.79 -6.10 -17.34
N PRO A 30 32.53 -5.03 -18.13
CA PRO A 30 33.67 -4.30 -18.70
C PRO A 30 33.52 -2.77 -18.60
N GLU A 31 34.59 -2.10 -18.18
CA GLU A 31 34.88 -0.68 -18.42
C GLU A 31 35.60 -0.52 -19.78
N PRO A 32 35.86 0.70 -20.31
CA PRO A 32 35.15 1.97 -20.18
C PRO A 32 34.95 2.64 -21.57
N ALA A 33 33.86 3.41 -21.77
CA ALA A 33 33.78 4.32 -22.92
C ALA A 33 32.95 5.56 -22.59
N ALA A 34 33.68 6.66 -22.41
CA ALA A 34 33.39 8.04 -22.80
C ALA A 34 31.94 8.55 -22.78
N ALA A 35 31.74 9.55 -21.91
CA ALA A 35 31.05 10.83 -22.12
C ALA A 35 30.12 11.12 -20.95
N GLU A 36 30.56 12.01 -20.06
CA GLU A 36 29.70 12.65 -19.05
C GLU A 36 28.60 13.43 -19.77
N PRO A 37 27.31 13.11 -19.56
CA PRO A 37 26.25 14.05 -19.88
C PRO A 37 26.13 15.06 -18.73
N GLU A 38 26.05 16.34 -19.09
CA GLU A 38 25.78 17.45 -18.18
C GLU A 38 24.61 17.11 -17.23
N PRO A 39 24.71 17.46 -15.93
CA PRO A 39 23.65 17.15 -14.99
C PRO A 39 22.39 17.95 -15.35
N ALA A 40 21.40 17.25 -15.91
CA ALA A 40 20.05 17.78 -16.06
C ALA A 40 19.56 18.35 -14.72
N PRO A 41 18.79 19.47 -14.73
CA PRO A 41 18.28 20.05 -13.50
C PRO A 41 17.52 18.98 -12.73
N VAL A 42 18.02 18.67 -11.53
CA VAL A 42 17.47 17.64 -10.65
C VAL A 42 16.00 17.97 -10.44
N ALA A 43 15.12 17.19 -11.07
CA ALA A 43 13.69 17.30 -10.88
C ALA A 43 13.44 17.23 -9.37
N ARG A 44 12.82 18.27 -8.81
CA ARG A 44 12.51 18.34 -7.37
C ARG A 44 11.81 17.04 -7.00
N ALA A 45 12.45 16.27 -6.12
CA ALA A 45 11.92 15.00 -5.67
C ALA A 45 10.48 15.21 -5.17
N PRO A 46 9.53 14.34 -5.54
CA PRO A 46 8.16 14.46 -5.09
C PRO A 46 8.15 14.50 -3.55
N LYS A 47 7.48 15.51 -2.99
CA LYS A 47 7.36 15.71 -1.55
C LYS A 47 6.81 14.40 -0.97
N ARG A 48 7.64 13.67 -0.20
CA ARG A 48 7.21 12.42 0.44
C ARG A 48 5.98 12.71 1.27
N GLU A 49 4.85 12.12 0.89
CA GLU A 49 3.65 12.12 1.73
C GLU A 49 4.04 11.51 3.08
N GLN A 50 4.01 12.31 4.15
CA GLN A 50 4.16 11.78 5.50
C GLN A 50 2.88 11.04 5.85
N ARG A 51 2.92 9.72 5.65
CA ARG A 51 1.84 8.82 6.07
C ARG A 51 2.08 8.45 7.53
N VAL A 52 1.09 8.71 8.37
CA VAL A 52 1.08 8.30 9.78
C VAL A 52 0.11 7.14 9.92
N GLN A 53 0.55 6.05 10.55
CA GLN A 53 -0.31 4.91 10.83
C GLN A 53 -1.04 5.14 12.17
N ILE A 54 -2.37 5.02 12.16
CA ILE A 54 -3.20 5.13 13.36
C ILE A 54 -3.77 3.75 13.68
N LEU A 55 -3.49 3.26 14.90
CA LEU A 55 -4.07 2.02 15.40
C LEU A 55 -5.19 2.35 16.38
N THR A 56 -6.41 1.90 16.07
CA THR A 56 -7.59 2.13 16.88
C THR A 56 -8.15 0.83 17.44
N ARG A 57 -8.58 0.86 18.70
CA ARG A 57 -9.37 -0.22 19.31
C ARG A 57 -10.84 0.20 19.29
N ILE A 58 -11.66 -0.61 18.63
CA ILE A 58 -13.11 -0.43 18.58
C ILE A 58 -13.78 -1.74 18.96
N ASP A 59 -14.96 -1.66 19.54
CA ASP A 59 -15.79 -2.80 19.89
C ASP A 59 -16.27 -3.54 18.63
N ALA A 60 -16.58 -4.83 18.78
CA ALA A 60 -17.04 -5.67 17.69
C ALA A 60 -18.34 -5.16 17.02
N PRO A 61 -19.37 -4.67 17.75
CA PRO A 61 -20.57 -4.11 17.11
C PRO A 61 -20.24 -2.88 16.26
N THR A 62 -19.46 -1.93 16.76
CA THR A 62 -19.05 -0.75 15.99
C THR A 62 -18.27 -1.14 14.73
N ARG A 63 -17.35 -2.10 14.84
CA ARG A 63 -16.62 -2.62 13.68
C ARG A 63 -17.53 -3.23 12.62
N LYS A 64 -18.59 -3.94 13.03
CA LYS A 64 -19.59 -4.51 12.09
C LYS A 64 -20.36 -3.40 11.38
N ARG A 65 -20.78 -2.36 12.09
CA ARG A 65 -21.48 -1.21 11.50
C ARG A 65 -20.61 -0.48 10.47
N LEU A 66 -19.35 -0.20 10.82
CA LEU A 66 -18.40 0.42 9.88
C LEU A 66 -18.20 -0.40 8.60
N LYS A 67 -18.14 -1.73 8.72
CA LYS A 67 -18.06 -2.63 7.55
C LYS A 67 -19.29 -2.56 6.66
N LEU A 68 -20.48 -2.50 7.24
CA LEU A 68 -21.72 -2.39 6.46
C LEU A 68 -21.77 -1.08 5.67
N ILE A 69 -21.43 0.04 6.33
CA ILE A 69 -21.37 1.36 5.68
C ILE A 69 -20.35 1.36 4.53
N ALA A 70 -19.17 0.77 4.76
CA ALA A 70 -18.13 0.65 3.73
C ALA A 70 -18.62 -0.11 2.49
N VAL A 71 -19.35 -1.21 2.69
CA VAL A 71 -19.93 -2.00 1.58
C VAL A 71 -21.06 -1.24 0.89
N GLU A 72 -21.94 -0.57 1.62
CA GLU A 72 -23.07 0.18 1.08
C GLU A 72 -22.64 1.36 0.21
N GLN A 73 -21.51 2.00 0.55
CA GLN A 73 -21.01 3.19 -0.12
C GLN A 73 -19.92 2.90 -1.16
N ASP A 74 -19.52 1.64 -1.35
CA ASP A 74 -18.34 1.25 -2.15
C ASP A 74 -17.06 2.00 -1.73
N ARG A 75 -16.86 2.16 -0.43
CA ARG A 75 -15.72 2.89 0.17
C ARG A 75 -14.90 2.00 1.08
N THR A 76 -13.66 2.41 1.36
CA THR A 76 -12.86 1.73 2.37
C THR A 76 -13.18 2.23 3.78
N ILE A 77 -13.04 1.37 4.78
CA ILE A 77 -13.17 1.76 6.20
C ILE A 77 -12.17 2.88 6.53
N GLN A 78 -10.98 2.83 5.94
CA GLN A 78 -9.95 3.85 6.14
C GLN A 78 -10.43 5.23 5.67
N GLU A 79 -10.97 5.34 4.46
CA GLU A 79 -11.51 6.61 3.93
C GLU A 79 -12.61 7.19 4.82
N ILE A 80 -13.51 6.33 5.30
CA ILE A 80 -14.60 6.73 6.21
C ILE A 80 -14.03 7.24 7.53
N CYS A 81 -13.04 6.54 8.11
CA CYS A 81 -12.39 6.97 9.34
C CYS A 81 -11.60 8.27 9.16
N GLU A 82 -10.88 8.44 8.05
CA GLU A 82 -10.13 9.68 7.76
C GLU A 82 -11.05 10.89 7.62
N GLU A 83 -12.18 10.73 6.93
CA GLU A 83 -13.21 11.76 6.82
C GLU A 83 -13.79 12.11 8.19
N ALA A 84 -14.20 11.10 8.97
CA ALA A 84 -14.77 11.32 10.30
C ALA A 84 -13.78 12.01 11.26
N ILE A 85 -12.50 11.65 11.22
CA ILE A 85 -11.46 12.31 12.03
C ILE A 85 -11.27 13.76 11.59
N ARG A 86 -11.23 14.04 10.28
CA ARG A 86 -11.11 15.40 9.76
C ARG A 86 -12.32 16.25 10.16
N ASP A 87 -13.52 15.71 10.04
CA ASP A 87 -14.76 16.34 10.48
C ASP A 87 -14.79 16.61 11.98
N PHE A 88 -14.30 15.68 12.79
CA PHE A 88 -14.21 15.87 14.24
C PHE A 88 -13.24 17.00 14.59
N VAL A 89 -12.02 16.97 14.04
CA VAL A 89 -10.98 17.97 14.29
C VAL A 89 -11.44 19.36 13.85
N THR A 90 -12.02 19.48 12.66
CA THR A 90 -12.52 20.77 12.14
C THR A 90 -13.62 21.38 13.00
N ARG A 91 -14.47 20.55 13.62
CA ARG A 91 -15.57 21.01 14.48
C ARG A 91 -15.14 21.34 15.91
N HIS A 92 -14.11 20.66 16.44
CA HIS A 92 -13.80 20.68 17.87
C HIS A 92 -12.42 21.21 18.26
N SER A 93 -11.45 21.28 17.35
CA SER A 93 -10.05 21.59 17.70
C SER A 93 -9.69 23.08 17.59
N ARG A 94 -10.57 23.98 18.04
CA ARG A 94 -10.24 25.41 18.18
C ARG A 94 -9.24 25.64 19.31
#